data_AF-V9LH91-F1
#
_entry.id   AF-V9LH91-F1
#
_cell.length_a   1.000
_cell.length_b   1.000
_cell.length_c   1.000
_cell.angle_alpha   90.00
_cell.angle_beta   90.00
_cell.angle_gamma   90.00
#
_symmetry.space_group_name_H-M   'P 1'
#
loop_
_entity.id
_entity.type
_entity.pdbx_description
1 polymer ?
#
loop_
_entity_poly.entity_id
_entity_poly.type
_entity_poly.pdbx_seq_one_letter_code
_entity_poly.pdbx_strand_id
1 'polypeptide(L)'
;MSTQGQQTEKQYDPNDQTLKFVKGKDEITGDDDPNTLRAEMSCGHAVDPNSLTAWCRSLLDQGQYKFFCPAAVKDGTTSKCGAEWSYQEVRKLAVLSCEEQLYFEETVAQLAAAEYCEYKSCPGCKTFVERCDLTNLSVRCSICTTERGSVYDFCWQC
;
A
#
# COMPACT_ATOMS: atom_id res chain seq x y z
N MET A 1 2.69 -2.80 25.83
CA MET A 1 1.65 -1.78 26.10
C MET A 1 1.41 -1.07 24.79
N SER A 2 0.33 -1.42 24.11
CA SER A 2 0.02 -0.92 22.76
C SER A 2 -0.56 0.47 22.89
N THR A 3 0.18 1.49 22.47
CA THR A 3 -0.33 2.84 22.30
C THR A 3 -1.33 2.81 21.16
N GLN A 4 -2.60 2.59 21.50
CA GLN A 4 -3.72 2.96 20.63
C GLN A 4 -3.68 4.48 20.52
N GLY A 5 -3.02 5.00 19.49
CA GLY A 5 -3.20 6.39 19.09
C GLY A 5 -4.69 6.59 18.86
N GLN A 6 -5.28 7.59 19.52
CA GLN A 6 -6.64 8.02 19.23
C GLN A 6 -6.70 8.35 17.73
N GLN A 7 -7.32 7.47 16.94
CA GLN A 7 -7.65 7.78 15.56
C GLN A 7 -8.74 8.84 15.62
N THR A 8 -8.38 10.08 15.32
CA THR A 8 -9.37 11.09 14.93
C THR A 8 -10.15 10.52 13.75
N GLU A 9 -11.48 10.47 13.85
CA GLU A 9 -12.32 10.01 12.74
C GLU A 9 -12.04 10.85 11.49
N LYS A 10 -11.63 10.17 10.42
CA LYS A 10 -11.38 10.81 9.12
C LYS A 10 -12.71 11.14 8.48
N GLN A 11 -12.77 12.31 7.86
CA GLN A 11 -13.94 12.76 7.11
C GLN A 11 -13.48 13.41 5.81
N TYR A 12 -14.26 13.24 4.75
CA TYR A 12 -14.05 13.99 3.52
C TYR A 12 -14.42 15.45 3.71
N ASP A 13 -13.71 16.35 3.01
CA ASP A 13 -14.18 17.72 2.83
C ASP A 13 -15.39 17.69 1.86
N PRO A 14 -16.61 18.09 2.30
CA PRO A 14 -17.79 18.09 1.44
C PRO A 14 -17.66 18.98 0.21
N ASN A 15 -16.71 19.92 0.21
CA ASN A 15 -16.46 20.83 -0.90
C ASN A 15 -15.37 20.35 -1.87
N ASP A 16 -14.74 19.19 -1.62
CA ASP A 16 -13.74 18.63 -2.52
C ASP A 16 -14.38 18.15 -3.82
N GLN A 17 -14.29 18.97 -4.87
CA GLN A 17 -14.82 18.69 -6.20
C GLN A 17 -14.05 17.60 -6.95
N THR A 18 -12.90 17.18 -6.42
CA THR A 18 -12.10 16.12 -7.03
C THR A 18 -12.57 14.73 -6.60
N LEU A 19 -13.53 14.64 -5.67
CA LEU A 19 -14.17 13.41 -5.21
C LEU A 19 -15.62 13.34 -5.73
N LYS A 20 -16.08 12.13 -6.00
CA LYS A 20 -17.48 11.87 -6.38
C LYS A 20 -18.22 11.31 -5.17
N PHE A 21 -18.96 12.17 -4.49
CA PHE A 21 -19.76 11.76 -3.33
C PHE A 21 -21.03 11.01 -3.75
N VAL A 22 -21.37 9.96 -3.00
CA VAL A 22 -22.50 9.07 -3.27
C VAL A 22 -23.24 8.71 -2.00
N LYS A 23 -24.54 8.40 -2.14
CA LYS A 23 -25.41 7.95 -1.04
C LYS A 23 -25.46 6.42 -0.88
N GLY A 24 -24.53 5.71 -1.51
CA GLY A 24 -24.44 4.25 -1.36
C GLY A 24 -23.96 3.88 0.05
N LYS A 25 -24.20 2.63 0.43
CA LYS A 25 -23.55 2.03 1.60
C LYS A 25 -22.05 1.93 1.39
N ASP A 26 -21.27 1.91 2.46
CA ASP A 26 -19.88 1.53 2.41
C ASP A 26 -19.77 0.06 1.99
N GLU A 27 -19.16 -0.21 0.85
CA GLU A 27 -19.05 -1.57 0.31
C GLU A 27 -17.96 -2.40 1.01
N ILE A 28 -17.21 -1.80 1.94
CA ILE A 28 -16.25 -2.51 2.80
C ILE A 28 -16.94 -3.04 4.06
N THR A 29 -17.63 -2.18 4.81
CA THR A 29 -18.26 -2.54 6.10
C THR A 29 -19.75 -2.90 5.97
N GLY A 30 -20.40 -2.48 4.89
CA GLY A 30 -21.84 -2.55 4.71
C GLY A 30 -22.63 -1.42 5.38
N ASP A 31 -21.96 -0.48 6.05
CA ASP A 31 -22.61 0.65 6.74
C ASP A 31 -23.37 1.54 5.76
N ASP A 32 -24.65 1.79 6.04
CA ASP A 32 -25.56 2.57 5.22
C ASP A 32 -26.09 3.83 5.92
N ASP A 33 -25.45 4.28 7.02
CA ASP A 33 -25.84 5.53 7.69
C ASP A 33 -25.89 6.68 6.67
N PRO A 34 -27.07 7.35 6.50
CA PRO A 34 -27.24 8.42 5.54
C PRO A 34 -26.47 9.71 5.91
N ASN A 35 -26.00 9.84 7.14
CA ASN A 35 -25.22 10.99 7.61
C ASN A 35 -23.73 10.86 7.31
N THR A 36 -23.25 9.65 7.01
CA THR A 36 -21.85 9.41 6.66
C THR A 36 -21.61 9.76 5.20
N LEU A 37 -20.67 10.69 4.97
CA LEU A 37 -20.27 11.09 3.62
C LEU A 37 -19.34 10.05 3.02
N ARG A 38 -19.72 9.46 1.89
CA ARG A 38 -18.95 8.42 1.20
C ARG A 38 -18.59 8.85 -0.21
N ALA A 39 -17.45 8.38 -0.70
CA ALA A 39 -16.96 8.68 -2.04
C ALA A 39 -16.91 7.41 -2.89
N GLU A 40 -17.11 7.58 -4.20
CA GLU A 40 -17.08 6.49 -5.18
C GLU A 40 -15.65 6.23 -5.65
N MET A 41 -15.19 4.98 -5.53
CA MET A 41 -13.96 4.50 -6.15
C MET A 41 -14.14 4.34 -7.66
N SER A 42 -13.03 4.21 -8.41
CA SER A 42 -12.97 4.00 -9.85
C SER A 42 -13.75 2.77 -10.33
N CYS A 43 -13.93 1.76 -9.48
CA CYS A 43 -14.75 0.58 -9.73
C CYS A 43 -16.26 0.81 -9.50
N GLY A 44 -16.69 2.02 -9.12
CA GLY A 44 -18.09 2.38 -8.90
C GLY A 44 -18.65 2.00 -7.52
N HIS A 45 -17.79 1.55 -6.58
CA HIS A 45 -18.19 1.17 -5.22
C HIS A 45 -17.91 2.32 -4.24
N ALA A 46 -18.83 2.53 -3.32
CA ALA A 46 -18.74 3.59 -2.33
C ALA A 46 -17.91 3.14 -1.12
N VAL A 47 -17.11 4.06 -0.58
CA VAL A 47 -16.24 3.81 0.58
C VAL A 47 -16.26 4.98 1.55
N ASP A 48 -16.04 4.65 2.82
CA ASP A 48 -15.71 5.59 3.89
C ASP A 48 -14.17 5.65 4.05
N PRO A 49 -13.57 6.82 4.39
CA PRO A 49 -12.11 6.94 4.47
C PRO A 49 -11.50 6.10 5.58
N ASN A 50 -12.19 5.89 6.70
CA ASN A 50 -11.71 5.08 7.82
C ASN A 50 -11.75 3.60 7.44
N SER A 51 -12.86 3.13 6.88
CA SER A 51 -12.98 1.73 6.47
C SER A 51 -12.00 1.38 5.33
N LEU A 52 -11.81 2.27 4.37
CA LEU A 52 -10.81 2.10 3.30
C LEU A 52 -9.39 2.04 3.87
N THR A 53 -9.04 2.95 4.79
CA THR A 53 -7.73 2.92 5.47
C THR A 53 -7.51 1.58 6.16
N ALA A 54 -8.48 1.14 6.97
CA ALA A 54 -8.38 -0.10 7.75
C ALA A 54 -8.28 -1.33 6.84
N TRP A 55 -9.08 -1.39 5.78
CA TRP A 55 -9.04 -2.47 4.79
C TRP A 55 -7.67 -2.55 4.12
N CYS A 56 -7.18 -1.46 3.54
CA CYS A 56 -5.89 -1.45 2.85
C CYS A 56 -4.72 -1.74 3.79
N ARG A 57 -4.77 -1.26 5.05
CA ARG A 57 -3.78 -1.62 6.07
C ARG A 57 -3.78 -3.12 6.36
N SER A 58 -4.97 -3.71 6.50
CA SER A 58 -5.08 -5.16 6.74
C SER A 58 -4.51 -6.00 5.60
N LEU A 59 -4.58 -5.51 4.34
CA LEU A 59 -3.96 -6.17 3.19
C LEU A 59 -2.43 -6.15 3.30
N LEU A 60 -1.85 -5.00 3.68
CA LEU A 60 -0.41 -4.87 3.90
C LEU A 60 0.08 -5.77 5.03
N ASP A 61 -0.65 -5.84 6.14
CA ASP A 61 -0.35 -6.74 7.26
C ASP A 61 -0.38 -8.23 6.86
N GLN A 62 -1.16 -8.57 5.82
CA GLN A 62 -1.22 -9.91 5.21
C GLN A 62 -0.17 -10.12 4.10
N GLY A 63 0.72 -9.15 3.88
CA GLY A 63 1.75 -9.21 2.84
C GLY A 63 1.24 -8.92 1.42
N GLN A 64 0.03 -8.39 1.27
CA GLN A 64 -0.53 -7.98 -0.03
C GLN A 64 -0.27 -6.50 -0.26
N TYR A 65 0.50 -6.15 -1.29
CA TYR A 65 0.81 -4.75 -1.64
C TYR A 65 -0.09 -4.19 -2.75
N LYS A 66 -0.94 -5.03 -3.37
CA LYS A 66 -1.99 -4.61 -4.30
C LYS A 66 -3.30 -4.49 -3.55
N PHE A 67 -4.02 -3.39 -3.80
CA PHE A 67 -5.29 -3.11 -3.14
C PHE A 67 -6.44 -3.50 -4.05
N PHE A 68 -7.38 -4.31 -3.54
CA PHE A 68 -8.51 -4.76 -4.33
C PHE A 68 -9.83 -4.45 -3.63
N CYS A 69 -10.84 -4.17 -4.45
CA CYS A 69 -12.20 -3.95 -3.99
C CYS A 69 -12.80 -5.24 -3.38
N PRO A 70 -13.24 -5.22 -2.10
CA PRO A 70 -13.83 -6.38 -1.45
C PRO A 70 -15.32 -6.58 -1.77
N ALA A 71 -15.97 -5.60 -2.39
CA ALA A 71 -17.41 -5.58 -2.64
C ALA A 71 -17.89 -6.82 -3.40
N ALA A 72 -19.10 -7.29 -3.14
CA ALA A 72 -19.72 -8.36 -3.92
C ALA A 72 -20.22 -7.82 -5.28
N VAL A 73 -20.21 -8.66 -6.32
CA VAL A 73 -20.78 -8.29 -7.63
C VAL A 73 -22.30 -8.20 -7.51
N LYS A 74 -22.89 -7.15 -8.10
CA LYS A 74 -24.33 -6.83 -7.99
C LYS A 74 -25.25 -7.88 -8.64
N ASP A 75 -24.72 -8.80 -9.43
CA ASP A 75 -25.49 -9.78 -10.23
C ASP A 75 -25.94 -11.02 -9.45
N GLY A 76 -25.90 -11.00 -8.11
CA GLY A 76 -26.37 -12.10 -7.26
C GLY A 76 -25.45 -13.33 -7.23
N THR A 77 -24.28 -13.25 -7.86
CA THR A 77 -23.21 -14.24 -7.72
C THR A 77 -22.39 -13.97 -6.46
N THR A 78 -21.92 -15.02 -5.78
CA THR A 78 -21.03 -14.92 -4.59
C THR A 78 -19.62 -14.36 -4.89
N SER A 79 -19.40 -13.89 -6.12
CA SER A 79 -18.13 -13.37 -6.61
C SER A 79 -17.86 -11.97 -6.08
N LYS A 80 -16.59 -11.66 -5.82
CA LYS A 80 -16.14 -10.31 -5.44
C LYS A 80 -15.86 -9.46 -6.70
N CYS A 81 -16.00 -8.15 -6.57
CA CYS A 81 -15.63 -7.18 -7.59
C CYS A 81 -14.17 -7.35 -8.00
N GLY A 82 -13.25 -7.37 -7.03
CA GLY A 82 -11.84 -7.68 -7.28
C GLY A 82 -11.10 -6.67 -8.16
N ALA A 83 -11.70 -5.50 -8.44
CA ALA A 83 -11.03 -4.43 -9.16
C ALA A 83 -9.81 -3.94 -8.36
N GLU A 84 -8.66 -3.81 -9.03
CA GLU A 84 -7.45 -3.26 -8.43
C GLU A 84 -7.56 -1.73 -8.31
N TRP A 85 -7.24 -1.21 -7.14
CA TRP A 85 -7.16 0.22 -6.86
C TRP A 85 -5.71 0.68 -6.87
N SER A 86 -5.44 1.78 -7.58
CA SER A 86 -4.11 2.37 -7.55
C SER A 86 -3.78 2.95 -6.17
N TYR A 87 -2.51 2.95 -5.79
CA TYR A 87 -2.11 3.57 -4.52
C TYR A 87 -2.46 5.07 -4.46
N GLN A 88 -2.37 5.78 -5.58
CA GLN A 88 -2.75 7.20 -5.65
C GLN A 88 -4.24 7.41 -5.31
N GLU A 89 -5.09 6.53 -5.82
CA GLU A 89 -6.52 6.53 -5.51
C GLU A 89 -6.75 6.22 -4.03
N VAL A 90 -6.15 5.15 -3.50
CA VAL A 90 -6.25 4.79 -2.08
C VAL A 90 -5.78 5.92 -1.19
N ARG A 91 -4.60 6.49 -1.44
CA ARG A 91 -4.03 7.59 -0.65
C ARG A 91 -4.98 8.78 -0.55
N LYS A 92 -5.65 9.11 -1.65
CA LYS A 92 -6.60 10.20 -1.76
C LYS A 92 -7.91 9.90 -1.03
N LEU A 93 -8.57 8.78 -1.37
CA LEU A 93 -9.89 8.43 -0.83
C LEU A 93 -9.84 7.90 0.60
N ALA A 94 -8.71 7.40 1.08
CA ALA A 94 -8.54 7.00 2.48
C ALA A 94 -8.14 8.18 3.38
N VAL A 95 -7.92 9.37 2.79
CA VAL A 95 -7.45 10.58 3.49
C VAL A 95 -6.27 10.23 4.40
N LEU A 96 -5.26 9.57 3.83
CA LEU A 96 -4.12 9.11 4.61
C LEU A 96 -3.34 10.31 5.15
N SER A 97 -3.07 10.31 6.44
CA SER A 97 -2.12 11.24 7.08
C SER A 97 -0.69 11.00 6.58
N CYS A 98 0.22 11.94 6.84
CA CYS A 98 1.63 11.78 6.47
C CYS A 98 2.25 10.51 7.08
N GLU A 99 1.94 10.20 8.34
CA GLU A 99 2.44 8.99 9.01
C GLU A 99 1.92 7.71 8.36
N GLU A 100 0.64 7.68 7.98
CA GLU A 100 0.06 6.53 7.28
C GLU A 100 0.60 6.40 5.86
N GLN A 101 0.82 7.50 5.14
CA GLN A 101 1.44 7.47 3.82
C GLN A 101 2.84 6.86 3.89
N LEU A 102 3.67 7.30 4.85
CA LEU A 102 5.00 6.73 5.07
C LEU A 102 4.94 5.23 5.32
N TYR A 103 4.08 4.78 6.25
CA TYR A 103 3.92 3.36 6.54
C TYR A 103 3.45 2.57 5.31
N PHE A 104 2.47 3.07 4.56
CA PHE A 104 1.96 2.41 3.35
C PHE A 104 3.06 2.33 2.27
N GLU A 105 3.73 3.43 1.98
CA GLU A 105 4.77 3.50 0.94
C GLU A 105 5.95 2.61 1.26
N GLU A 106 6.45 2.62 2.50
CA GLU A 106 7.52 1.73 2.95
C GLU A 106 7.12 0.25 2.85
N THR A 107 5.92 -0.10 3.32
CA THR A 107 5.47 -1.49 3.34
C THR A 107 5.19 -2.01 1.92
N VAL A 108 4.55 -1.20 1.07
CA VAL A 108 4.33 -1.55 -0.34
C VAL A 108 5.66 -1.76 -1.05
N ALA A 109 6.63 -0.85 -0.85
CA ALA A 109 7.95 -0.97 -1.46
C ALA A 109 8.68 -2.25 -1.02
N GLN A 110 8.66 -2.58 0.27
CA GLN A 110 9.28 -3.80 0.81
C GLN A 110 8.62 -5.07 0.26
N LEU A 111 7.28 -5.13 0.26
CA LEU A 111 6.54 -6.30 -0.23
C LEU A 111 6.70 -6.49 -1.74
N ALA A 112 6.64 -5.41 -2.52
CA ALA A 112 6.88 -5.47 -3.95
C ALA A 112 8.32 -5.88 -4.27
N ALA A 113 9.30 -5.36 -3.54
CA ALA A 113 10.69 -5.77 -3.68
C ALA A 113 10.87 -7.25 -3.31
N ALA A 114 10.19 -7.76 -2.29
CA ALA A 114 10.27 -9.18 -1.92
C ALA A 114 9.66 -10.12 -2.98
N GLU A 115 8.68 -9.66 -3.75
CA GLU A 115 8.09 -10.45 -4.85
C GLU A 115 8.98 -10.47 -6.11
N TYR A 116 9.57 -9.34 -6.48
CA TYR A 116 10.26 -9.20 -7.78
C TYR A 116 11.77 -9.15 -7.71
N CYS A 117 12.35 -8.76 -6.57
CA CYS A 117 13.77 -8.51 -6.45
C CYS A 117 14.39 -9.50 -5.45
N GLU A 118 15.33 -10.30 -5.92
CA GLU A 118 16.32 -10.87 -5.00
C GLU A 118 17.23 -9.73 -4.56
N TYR A 119 16.98 -9.18 -3.36
CA TYR A 119 17.80 -8.15 -2.73
C TYR A 119 18.57 -8.71 -1.53
N LYS A 120 19.80 -8.25 -1.31
CA LYS A 120 20.65 -8.62 -0.17
C LYS A 120 21.20 -7.37 0.48
N SER A 121 21.30 -7.38 1.81
CA SER A 121 21.98 -6.30 2.53
C SER A 121 23.49 -6.38 2.31
N CYS A 122 24.09 -5.28 1.88
CA CYS A 122 25.54 -5.17 1.73
C CYS A 122 26.22 -5.41 3.09
N PRO A 123 27.20 -6.32 3.19
CA PRO A 123 27.87 -6.60 4.46
C PRO A 123 28.62 -5.38 5.02
N GLY A 124 29.06 -4.47 4.15
CA GLY A 124 29.73 -3.21 4.51
C GLY A 124 28.78 -2.14 5.05
N CYS A 125 27.93 -1.56 4.18
CA CYS A 125 27.09 -0.39 4.53
C CYS A 125 25.65 -0.72 4.96
N LYS A 126 25.24 -1.99 4.92
CA LYS A 126 23.89 -2.49 5.22
C LYS A 126 22.77 -2.05 4.27
N THR A 127 23.05 -1.20 3.28
CA THR A 127 22.07 -0.88 2.23
C THR A 127 21.72 -2.10 1.39
N PHE A 128 20.48 -2.18 0.92
CA PHE A 128 20.04 -3.23 0.02
C PHE A 128 20.60 -3.05 -1.39
N VAL A 129 21.05 -4.16 -1.97
CA VAL A 129 21.49 -4.23 -3.36
C VAL A 129 20.76 -5.37 -4.07
N GLU A 130 20.47 -5.16 -5.34
CA GLU A 130 19.82 -6.12 -6.23
C GLU A 130 20.85 -6.71 -7.21
N ARG A 131 20.64 -7.96 -7.62
CA ARG A 131 21.43 -8.58 -8.70
C ARG A 131 20.78 -8.36 -10.04
N CYS A 132 21.53 -7.77 -10.98
CA CYS A 132 21.08 -7.72 -12.38
C CYS A 132 21.19 -9.09 -13.08
N ASP A 133 22.12 -9.95 -12.66
CA ASP A 133 22.32 -11.30 -13.21
C ASP A 133 22.21 -12.33 -12.09
N LEU A 134 21.15 -13.13 -12.12
CA LEU A 134 20.85 -14.14 -11.10
C LEU A 134 21.86 -15.31 -11.12
N THR A 135 22.58 -15.51 -12.22
CA THR A 135 23.61 -16.55 -12.38
C THR A 135 24.96 -16.11 -11.80
N ASN A 136 25.16 -14.80 -11.63
CA ASN A 136 26.37 -14.25 -11.04
C ASN A 136 26.20 -14.11 -9.52
N LEU A 137 27.08 -14.76 -8.76
CA LEU A 137 27.11 -14.65 -7.29
C LEU A 137 27.87 -13.41 -6.81
N SER A 138 28.59 -12.71 -7.69
CA SER A 138 29.28 -11.46 -7.35
C SER A 138 28.32 -10.27 -7.47
N VAL A 139 28.21 -9.49 -6.39
CA VAL A 139 27.33 -8.31 -6.33
C VAL A 139 28.13 -7.08 -5.96
N ARG A 140 27.95 -6.03 -6.73
CA ARG A 140 28.61 -4.75 -6.51
C ARG A 140 27.76 -3.83 -5.64
N CYS A 141 28.34 -3.31 -4.57
CA CYS A 141 27.73 -2.22 -3.82
C CYS A 141 28.19 -0.87 -4.39
N SER A 142 27.28 -0.13 -5.03
CA SER A 142 27.57 1.20 -5.57
C SER A 142 27.97 2.22 -4.49
N ILE A 143 27.36 2.13 -3.30
CA ILE A 143 27.66 3.01 -2.15
C ILE A 143 29.07 2.75 -1.64
N CYS A 144 29.39 1.51 -1.23
CA CYS A 144 30.73 1.18 -0.77
C CYS A 144 31.80 1.40 -1.84
N THR A 145 31.48 1.16 -3.12
CA THR A 145 32.41 1.44 -4.22
C THR A 145 32.77 2.92 -4.31
N THR A 146 31.77 3.78 -4.14
CA THR A 146 31.94 5.24 -4.16
C THR A 146 32.69 5.72 -2.92
N GLU A 147 32.30 5.29 -1.72
CA GLU A 147 32.92 5.71 -0.46
C GLU A 147 34.39 5.26 -0.34
N ARG A 148 34.72 4.09 -0.87
CA ARG A 148 36.08 3.53 -0.82
C ARG A 148 36.96 3.99 -1.99
N GLY A 149 36.39 4.64 -3.00
CA GLY A 149 37.08 4.96 -4.26
C GLY A 149 37.61 3.73 -5.02
N SER A 150 37.11 2.53 -4.70
CA SER A 150 37.54 1.26 -5.28
C SER A 150 36.37 0.28 -5.31
N VAL A 151 36.36 -0.62 -6.29
CA VAL A 151 35.27 -1.59 -6.47
C VAL A 151 35.09 -2.43 -5.20
N TYR A 152 33.86 -2.41 -4.68
CA TYR A 152 33.44 -3.26 -3.58
C TYR A 152 32.41 -4.27 -4.06
N ASP A 153 32.88 -5.49 -4.30
CA ASP A 153 32.06 -6.64 -4.69
C ASP A 153 32.03 -7.65 -3.53
N PHE A 154 30.90 -8.33 -3.35
CA PHE A 154 30.73 -9.35 -2.33
C PHE A 154 29.90 -10.54 -2.86
N CYS A 155 29.95 -11.67 -2.16
CA CYS A 155 29.25 -12.88 -2.56
C CYS A 155 27.78 -12.85 -2.14
N TRP A 156 26.88 -13.23 -3.05
CA TRP A 156 25.45 -13.33 -2.77
C TRP A 156 25.11 -14.42 -1.76
N GLN A 157 25.91 -15.48 -1.65
CA GLN A 157 25.59 -16.61 -0.77
C GLN A 157 26.28 -16.58 0.60
N CYS A 158 27.54 -16.12 0.68
CA CYS A 158 28.33 -16.12 1.92
C CYS A 158 28.68 -14.71 2.39
#